data_AF-A0A933X6N3-F1
#
_entry.id   AF-A0A933X6N3-F1
#
_cell.length_a   1.000
_cell.length_b   1.000
_cell.length_c   1.000
_cell.angle_alpha   90.00
_cell.angle_beta   90.00
_cell.angle_gamma   90.00
#
_symmetry.space_group_name_H-M   'P 1'
#
loop_
_entity.id
_entity.type
_entity.pdbx_description
1 polymer ?
#
loop_
_entity_poly.entity_id
_entity_poly.type
_entity_poly.pdbx_seq_one_letter_code
_entity_poly.pdbx_strand_id
1 'polypeptide(L)'
;MSHQSGWINQWIEKHAGQNYSAHLAGFVECFNAARFHEAHDVLEDLWLRDRHGPDGEFHKGLIQLAGAFVHLQRGRPRPAAALLKLSRGRIAAYPEGHLGMDTRLVRGVIDDWLEALAAAERGGGQAWAFPQLRFGTLTLGPSRPIVAP
;
A
#
# COMPACT_ATOMS: atom_id res chain seq x y z
N MET A 1 -1.46 -23.45 8.47
CA MET A 1 -0.94 -22.65 9.58
C MET A 1 0.09 -21.69 9.00
N SER A 2 -0.25 -20.41 8.82
CA SER A 2 0.71 -19.41 8.32
C SER A 2 1.59 -19.00 9.49
N HIS A 3 2.91 -19.23 9.39
CA HIS A 3 3.90 -18.89 10.42
C HIS A 3 4.15 -17.36 10.57
N GLN A 4 3.45 -16.51 9.81
CA GLN A 4 3.69 -15.07 9.74
C GLN A 4 3.11 -14.27 10.93
N SER A 5 2.22 -14.87 11.74
CA SER A 5 1.36 -14.15 12.69
C SER A 5 2.02 -13.71 14.00
N GLY A 6 3.18 -14.27 14.39
CA GLY A 6 3.73 -14.09 15.73
C GLY A 6 4.18 -12.66 16.05
N TRP A 7 4.91 -12.03 15.13
CA TRP A 7 5.35 -10.64 15.28
C TRP A 7 4.23 -9.65 14.93
N ILE A 8 3.31 -10.03 14.04
CA ILE A 8 2.11 -9.26 13.68
C ILE A 8 1.24 -9.05 14.92
N ASN A 9 1.01 -10.10 15.71
CA ASN A 9 0.22 -10.02 16.95
C ASN A 9 0.87 -9.10 17.99
N GLN A 10 2.19 -9.23 18.23
CA GLN A 10 2.90 -8.33 19.14
C GLN A 10 2.84 -6.87 18.68
N TRP A 11 2.88 -6.65 17.37
CA TRP A 11 2.82 -5.31 16.80
C TRP A 11 1.38 -4.73 16.89
N ILE A 12 0.33 -5.54 16.67
CA ILE A 12 -1.08 -5.16 16.87
C ILE A 12 -1.34 -4.77 18.32
N GLU A 13 -0.90 -5.58 19.28
CA GLU A 13 -1.07 -5.32 20.72
C GLU A 13 -0.43 -3.99 21.13
N LYS A 14 0.76 -3.70 20.60
CA LYS A 14 1.49 -2.45 20.88
C LYS A 14 0.76 -1.19 20.40
N HIS A 15 -0.14 -1.32 19.41
CA HIS A 15 -0.82 -0.18 18.78
C HIS A 15 -2.35 -0.22 18.93
N ALA A 16 -2.87 -1.11 19.79
CA ALA A 16 -4.27 -1.13 20.17
C ALA A 16 -4.61 0.14 20.98
N GLY A 17 -5.53 0.97 20.46
CA GLY A 17 -6.01 2.18 21.14
C GLY A 17 -5.85 3.51 20.39
N GLN A 18 -5.31 3.52 19.17
CA GLN A 18 -5.35 4.70 18.30
C GLN A 18 -6.69 4.80 17.54
N ASN A 19 -7.04 5.99 17.06
CA ASN A 19 -8.29 6.29 16.31
C ASN A 19 -8.37 5.62 14.91
N TYR A 20 -7.47 4.67 14.62
CA TYR A 20 -7.36 3.90 13.40
C TYR A 20 -7.10 2.44 13.78
N SER A 21 -7.51 1.47 12.96
CA SER A 21 -7.26 0.05 13.28
C SER A 21 -5.76 -0.21 13.37
N ALA A 22 -5.31 -0.96 14.38
CA ALA A 22 -3.89 -1.29 14.55
C ALA A 22 -3.32 -1.89 13.26
N HIS A 23 -4.04 -2.80 12.60
CA HIS A 23 -3.66 -3.39 11.32
C HIS A 23 -3.38 -2.34 10.23
N LEU A 24 -4.19 -1.28 10.13
CA LEU A 24 -3.96 -0.23 9.14
C LEU A 24 -2.70 0.57 9.46
N ALA A 25 -2.45 0.87 10.73
CA ALA A 25 -1.19 1.49 11.16
C ALA A 25 0.02 0.62 10.81
N GLY A 26 -0.09 -0.70 11.03
CA GLY A 26 0.98 -1.66 10.74
C GLY A 26 1.24 -1.82 9.27
N PHE A 27 0.18 -1.78 8.46
CA PHE A 27 0.28 -1.70 7.02
C PHE A 27 1.11 -0.48 6.59
N VAL A 28 0.79 0.72 7.08
CA VAL A 28 1.50 1.95 6.70
C VAL A 28 2.97 1.90 7.13
N GLU A 29 3.27 1.45 8.35
CA GLU A 29 4.66 1.30 8.81
C GLU A 29 5.46 0.32 7.97
N CYS A 30 4.91 -0.88 7.72
CA CYS A 30 5.59 -1.89 6.90
C CYS A 30 5.78 -1.40 5.47
N PHE A 31 4.76 -0.77 4.88
CA PHE A 31 4.81 -0.23 3.53
C PHE A 31 5.90 0.85 3.42
N ASN A 32 5.97 1.76 4.39
CA ASN A 32 6.97 2.82 4.45
C ASN A 32 8.40 2.28 4.65
N ALA A 33 8.55 1.16 5.35
CA ALA A 33 9.81 0.43 5.49
C ALA A 33 10.16 -0.44 4.27
N ALA A 34 9.39 -0.36 3.17
CA ALA A 34 9.51 -1.23 1.99
C ALA A 34 9.37 -2.74 2.28
N ARG A 35 8.73 -3.09 3.40
CA ARG A 35 8.38 -4.45 3.83
C ARG A 35 6.99 -4.81 3.30
N PHE A 36 6.87 -4.86 1.97
CA PHE A 36 5.56 -4.94 1.30
C PHE A 36 4.85 -6.27 1.48
N HIS A 37 5.60 -7.37 1.65
CA HIS A 37 5.00 -8.67 1.95
C HIS A 37 4.36 -8.64 3.34
N GLU A 38 5.06 -8.06 4.30
CA GLU A 38 4.53 -7.89 5.66
C GLU A 38 3.36 -6.91 5.71
N ALA A 39 3.41 -5.82 4.94
CA ALA A 39 2.27 -4.91 4.81
C ALA A 39 1.04 -5.66 4.26
N HIS A 40 1.23 -6.48 3.21
CA HIS A 40 0.18 -7.34 2.66
C HIS A 40 -0.42 -8.26 3.74
N ASP A 41 0.41 -9.02 4.44
CA ASP A 41 -0.04 -10.03 5.40
C ASP A 41 -0.76 -9.41 6.61
N VAL A 42 -0.26 -8.27 7.13
CA VAL A 42 -0.90 -7.54 8.24
C VAL A 42 -2.33 -7.14 7.86
N LEU A 43 -2.53 -6.64 6.64
CA LEU A 43 -3.86 -6.17 6.23
C LEU A 43 -4.75 -7.29 5.71
N GLU A 44 -4.18 -8.38 5.19
CA GLU A 44 -4.93 -9.58 4.79
C GLU A 44 -5.61 -10.24 5.99
N ASP A 45 -4.94 -10.32 7.15
CA ASP A 45 -5.56 -10.87 8.37
C ASP A 45 -6.80 -10.05 8.81
N LEU A 46 -6.71 -8.71 8.74
CA LEU A 46 -7.86 -7.84 8.97
C LEU A 46 -8.98 -8.09 7.96
N TRP A 47 -8.62 -8.14 6.67
CA TRP A 47 -9.59 -8.32 5.59
C TRP A 47 -10.30 -9.67 5.68
N LEU A 48 -9.61 -10.77 6.02
CA LEU A 48 -10.23 -12.09 6.16
C LEU A 48 -11.29 -12.13 7.26
N ARG A 49 -11.16 -11.30 8.30
CA ARG A 49 -12.12 -11.20 9.40
C ARG A 49 -13.42 -10.48 9.00
N ASP A 50 -13.35 -9.52 8.07
CA ASP A 50 -14.51 -8.74 7.61
C ASP A 50 -14.45 -8.34 6.13
N ARG A 51 -14.30 -9.33 5.24
CA ARG A 51 -14.19 -9.09 3.79
C ARG A 51 -15.51 -8.70 3.12
N HIS A 52 -16.63 -8.94 3.80
CA HIS A 52 -17.98 -8.66 3.29
C HIS A 52 -18.59 -7.40 3.90
N GLY A 53 -17.89 -6.77 4.85
CA GLY A 53 -18.26 -5.49 5.43
C GLY A 53 -18.05 -4.29 4.48
N PRO A 54 -18.47 -3.09 4.92
CA PRO A 54 -18.43 -1.86 4.10
C PRO A 54 -17.01 -1.48 3.65
N ASP A 55 -16.00 -1.85 4.42
CA ASP A 55 -14.60 -1.49 4.18
C ASP A 55 -13.80 -2.64 3.52
N GLY A 56 -14.46 -3.76 3.21
CA GLY A 56 -13.80 -4.95 2.66
C GLY A 56 -13.08 -4.69 1.34
N GLU A 57 -13.69 -3.94 0.42
CA GLU A 57 -13.05 -3.58 -0.85
C GLU A 57 -11.97 -2.50 -0.67
N PHE A 58 -12.07 -1.63 0.34
CA PHE A 58 -11.01 -0.69 0.69
C PHE A 58 -9.75 -1.41 1.15
N HIS A 59 -9.87 -2.32 2.13
CA HIS A 59 -8.76 -3.14 2.60
C HIS A 59 -8.14 -3.96 1.47
N LYS A 60 -8.99 -4.58 0.63
CA LYS A 60 -8.53 -5.32 -0.55
C LYS A 60 -7.76 -4.44 -1.53
N GLY A 61 -8.15 -3.17 -1.70
CA GLY A 61 -7.42 -2.20 -2.51
C GLY A 61 -6.01 -1.95 -1.99
N LEU A 62 -5.84 -1.77 -0.68
CA LEU A 62 -4.54 -1.59 -0.03
C LEU A 62 -3.68 -2.87 -0.04
N ILE A 63 -4.29 -4.04 0.13
CA ILE A 63 -3.61 -5.34 -0.01
C ILE A 63 -3.03 -5.50 -1.42
N GLN A 64 -3.82 -5.15 -2.45
CA GLN A 64 -3.35 -5.18 -3.85
C GLN A 64 -2.25 -4.15 -4.12
N LEU A 65 -2.30 -2.99 -3.47
CA LEU A 65 -1.23 -2.00 -3.53
C LEU A 65 0.08 -2.62 -3.03
N ALA A 66 0.10 -3.18 -1.82
CA ALA A 66 1.27 -3.84 -1.28
C ALA A 66 1.75 -5.01 -2.16
N GLY A 67 0.81 -5.84 -2.63
CA GLY A 67 1.11 -6.93 -3.57
C GLY A 67 1.78 -6.46 -4.86
N ALA A 68 1.37 -5.30 -5.41
CA ALA A 68 2.03 -4.72 -6.57
C ALA A 68 3.50 -4.42 -6.31
N PHE A 69 3.82 -3.84 -5.14
CA PHE A 69 5.20 -3.54 -4.76
C PHE A 69 6.03 -4.78 -4.45
N VAL A 70 5.43 -5.86 -3.93
CA VAL A 70 6.08 -7.18 -3.85
C VAL A 70 6.46 -7.69 -5.25
N HIS A 71 5.59 -7.54 -6.25
CA HIS A 71 5.90 -7.90 -7.63
C HIS A 71 7.01 -7.03 -8.22
N LEU A 72 7.05 -5.75 -7.90
CA LEU A 72 8.13 -4.84 -8.31
C LEU A 72 9.49 -5.25 -7.73
N GLN A 73 9.54 -5.58 -6.43
CA GLN A 73 10.76 -6.11 -5.79
C GLN A 73 11.26 -7.40 -6.45
N ARG A 74 10.35 -8.20 -7.04
CA ARG A 74 10.67 -9.44 -7.77
C ARG A 74 10.97 -9.23 -9.25
N GLY A 75 11.05 -7.98 -9.73
CA GLY A 75 11.29 -7.67 -11.13
C GLY A 75 10.13 -8.04 -12.05
N ARG A 76 8.89 -8.00 -11.55
CA ARG A 76 7.67 -8.37 -12.30
C ARG A 76 6.76 -7.14 -12.52
N PRO A 77 7.14 -6.19 -13.40
CA PRO A 77 6.44 -4.92 -13.58
C PRO A 77 5.03 -5.09 -14.18
N ARG A 78 4.83 -6.07 -15.07
CA ARG A 78 3.52 -6.35 -15.68
C ARG A 78 2.46 -6.78 -14.66
N PRO A 79 2.70 -7.82 -13.83
CA PRO A 79 1.80 -8.16 -12.73
C PRO A 79 1.58 -7.00 -11.75
N ALA A 80 2.62 -6.21 -11.45
CA ALA A 80 2.50 -5.05 -10.58
C ALA A 80 1.52 -4.01 -11.14
N ALA A 81 1.65 -3.65 -12.42
CA ALA A 81 0.73 -2.71 -13.07
C ALA A 81 -0.72 -3.20 -13.07
N ALA A 82 -0.96 -4.50 -13.22
CA ALA A 82 -2.30 -5.06 -13.14
C ALA A 82 -2.92 -4.89 -11.74
N LEU A 83 -2.14 -5.15 -10.68
CA LEU A 83 -2.58 -4.96 -9.30
C LEU A 83 -2.79 -3.48 -8.95
N LEU A 84 -1.93 -2.59 -9.44
CA LEU A 84 -2.09 -1.14 -9.27
C LEU A 84 -3.41 -0.65 -9.88
N LYS A 85 -3.77 -1.09 -11.10
CA LYS A 85 -5.06 -0.74 -11.72
C LYS A 85 -6.26 -1.21 -10.89
N LEU A 86 -6.18 -2.42 -10.35
CA LEU A 86 -7.21 -2.99 -9.49
C LEU A 86 -7.34 -2.23 -8.15
N SER A 87 -6.20 -1.93 -7.52
CA SER A 87 -6.13 -1.11 -6.31
C SER A 87 -6.73 0.27 -6.55
N ARG A 88 -6.38 0.91 -7.67
CA ARG A 88 -6.87 2.24 -8.03
C ARG A 88 -8.39 2.32 -8.13
N GLY A 89 -9.00 1.32 -8.76
CA GLY A 89 -10.47 1.24 -8.90
C GLY A 89 -11.17 1.08 -7.56
N ARG A 90 -10.60 0.26 -6.67
CA ARG A 90 -11.14 0.04 -5.32
C ARG A 90 -11.05 1.28 -4.44
N ILE A 91 -9.87 1.89 -4.35
CA ILE A 91 -9.64 3.07 -3.51
C ILE A 91 -10.46 4.28 -4.01
N ALA A 92 -10.69 4.40 -5.32
CA ALA A 92 -11.48 5.50 -5.88
C ALA A 92 -12.97 5.48 -5.50
N ALA A 93 -13.49 4.35 -5.01
CA ALA A 93 -14.88 4.25 -4.55
C ALA A 93 -15.09 4.86 -3.15
N TYR A 94 -14.03 5.23 -2.44
CA TYR A 94 -14.08 5.71 -1.06
C TYR A 94 -13.73 7.21 -0.97
N PRO A 95 -14.35 7.95 -0.02
CA PRO A 95 -14.07 9.37 0.15
C PRO A 95 -12.65 9.62 0.68
N GLU A 96 -12.25 10.88 0.64
CA GLU A 96 -11.00 11.32 1.26
C GLU A 96 -11.04 11.15 2.78
N GLY A 97 -9.93 10.71 3.37
CA GLY A 97 -9.86 10.46 4.81
C GLY A 97 -10.56 9.18 5.27
N HIS A 98 -11.02 8.31 4.36
CA HIS A 98 -11.66 7.04 4.73
C HIS A 98 -10.73 6.19 5.62
N LEU A 99 -11.23 5.76 6.79
CA LEU A 99 -10.47 5.11 7.87
C LEU A 99 -9.21 5.89 8.31
N GLY A 100 -9.21 7.21 8.15
CA GLY A 100 -8.07 8.08 8.46
C GLY A 100 -6.94 8.08 7.43
N MET A 101 -7.08 7.32 6.34
CA MET A 101 -6.11 7.28 5.26
C MET A 101 -6.34 8.41 4.26
N ASP A 102 -5.26 9.02 3.80
CA ASP A 102 -5.31 9.95 2.67
C ASP A 102 -5.49 9.16 1.36
N THR A 103 -6.74 8.87 1.00
CA THR A 103 -7.07 8.13 -0.22
C THR A 103 -6.68 8.90 -1.48
N ARG A 104 -6.58 10.23 -1.43
CA ARG A 104 -6.07 11.05 -2.55
C ARG A 104 -4.58 10.81 -2.75
N LEU A 105 -3.79 10.81 -1.67
CA LEU A 105 -2.36 10.48 -1.73
C LEU A 105 -2.15 9.06 -2.26
N VAL A 106 -2.90 8.08 -1.74
CA VAL A 106 -2.80 6.68 -2.21
C VAL A 106 -3.08 6.58 -3.71
N ARG A 107 -4.13 7.26 -4.20
CA ARG A 107 -4.46 7.29 -5.63
C ARG A 107 -3.37 7.96 -6.47
N GLY A 108 -2.80 9.07 -6.00
CA GLY A 108 -1.69 9.75 -6.67
C GLY A 108 -0.47 8.85 -6.78
N VAL A 109 -0.09 8.17 -5.70
CA VAL A 109 0.99 7.17 -5.72
C VAL A 109 0.73 6.08 -6.76
N ILE A 110 -0.50 5.56 -6.84
CA ILE A 110 -0.84 4.52 -7.81
C ILE A 110 -0.71 5.06 -9.25
N ASP A 111 -1.23 6.25 -9.50
CA ASP A 111 -1.23 6.87 -10.82
C ASP A 111 0.22 7.14 -11.30
N ASP A 112 1.07 7.71 -10.45
CA ASP A 112 2.50 7.94 -10.73
C ASP A 112 3.25 6.65 -11.09
N TRP A 113 2.96 5.56 -10.36
CA TRP A 113 3.59 4.26 -10.61
C TRP A 113 3.11 3.59 -11.88
N LEU A 114 1.83 3.74 -12.23
CA LEU A 114 1.32 3.25 -13.51
C LEU A 114 1.97 3.96 -14.69
N GLU A 115 2.18 5.29 -14.59
CA GLU A 115 2.89 6.06 -15.60
C GLU A 115 4.37 5.63 -15.73
N ALA A 116 5.06 5.48 -14.60
CA ALA A 116 6.45 5.04 -14.57
C ALA A 116 6.63 3.64 -15.17
N LEU A 117 5.73 2.69 -14.85
CA LEU A 117 5.78 1.34 -15.40
C LEU A 117 5.50 1.34 -16.91
N ALA A 118 4.54 2.15 -17.37
CA ALA A 118 4.28 2.28 -18.79
C ALA A 118 5.49 2.87 -19.54
N ALA A 119 6.20 3.83 -18.92
CA ALA A 119 7.44 4.38 -19.48
C ALA A 119 8.58 3.36 -19.51
N ALA A 120 8.77 2.58 -18.45
CA ALA A 120 9.80 1.54 -18.37
C ALA A 120 9.61 0.45 -19.44
N GLU A 121 8.37 0.03 -19.71
CA GLU A 121 8.06 -0.93 -20.79
C GLU A 121 8.49 -0.44 -22.19
N ARG A 122 8.67 0.87 -22.38
CA ARG A 122 9.12 1.48 -23.65
C ARG A 122 10.64 1.63 -23.79
N GLY A 123 11.43 1.09 -22.85
CA GLY A 123 12.89 1.01 -22.96
C GLY A 123 13.70 1.80 -21.91
N GLY A 124 13.10 2.16 -20.78
CA GLY A 124 13.80 2.86 -19.68
C GLY A 124 14.27 1.89 -18.59
N GLY A 125 15.58 1.78 -18.36
CA GLY A 125 16.11 1.23 -17.12
C GLY A 125 15.89 2.22 -15.97
N GLN A 126 15.20 1.81 -14.91
CA GLN A 126 14.78 2.70 -13.82
C GLN A 126 15.25 2.16 -12.46
N ALA A 127 15.87 3.01 -11.67
CA ALA A 127 16.02 2.81 -10.23
C ALA A 127 14.71 3.20 -9.53
N TRP A 128 14.15 2.28 -8.75
CA TRP A 128 12.87 2.45 -8.08
C TRP A 128 13.04 3.13 -6.71
N ALA A 129 12.47 4.33 -6.54
CA ALA A 129 12.29 4.96 -5.23
C ALA A 129 10.86 4.68 -4.75
N PHE A 130 10.72 3.94 -3.63
CA PHE A 130 9.41 3.50 -3.17
C PHE A 130 8.63 4.61 -2.44
N PRO A 131 7.31 4.68 -2.63
CA PRO A 131 6.47 5.73 -2.07
C PRO A 131 6.25 5.54 -0.57
N GLN A 132 5.85 6.61 0.10
CA GLN A 132 5.50 6.63 1.52
C GLN A 132 4.01 6.98 1.69
N LEU A 133 3.31 6.24 2.54
CA LEU A 133 1.92 6.47 2.92
C LEU A 133 1.84 7.19 4.26
N ARG A 134 0.77 7.95 4.49
CA ARG A 134 0.53 8.71 5.73
C ARG A 134 -0.96 8.69 6.11
N PHE A 135 -1.22 8.83 7.40
CA PHE A 135 -2.54 9.10 7.95
C PHE A 135 -2.82 10.61 7.99
N GLY A 136 -4.09 11.00 7.78
CA GLY A 136 -4.57 12.37 7.89
C GLY A 136 -4.34 13.25 6.64
N THR A 137 -4.84 14.48 6.69
CA THR A 137 -4.73 15.49 5.64
C THR A 137 -3.51 16.38 5.89
N LEU A 138 -2.32 15.98 5.45
CA LEU A 138 -1.14 16.85 5.52
C LEU A 138 -0.41 16.92 4.17
N THR A 139 -0.27 18.17 3.75
CA THR A 139 0.32 18.74 2.54
C THR A 139 1.53 17.98 1.99
N LEU A 140 1.49 17.72 0.69
CA LEU A 140 2.59 17.18 -0.13
C LEU A 140 3.91 17.92 0.12
N GLY A 141 4.82 17.28 0.85
CA GLY A 141 6.26 17.52 0.67
C GLY A 141 6.74 16.62 -0.48
N PRO A 142 7.51 17.13 -1.45
CA PRO A 142 7.83 16.37 -2.64
C PRO A 142 8.77 15.21 -2.28
N SER A 143 8.27 13.97 -2.35
CA SER A 143 9.10 12.77 -2.45
C SER A 143 9.72 12.75 -3.85
N ARG A 144 10.74 13.58 -4.07
CA ARG A 144 11.56 13.52 -5.28
C ARG A 144 12.43 12.26 -5.23
N PRO A 145 12.52 11.49 -6.32
CA PRO A 145 13.63 10.55 -6.46
C PRO A 145 14.95 11.33 -6.45
N ILE A 146 15.90 10.88 -5.63
CA ILE A 146 17.28 11.33 -5.70
C ILE A 146 17.86 10.68 -6.97
N VAL A 147 18.09 11.49 -8.00
CA VAL A 147 19.02 11.14 -9.07
C VAL A 147 20.41 11.28 -8.47
N ALA A 148 21.09 10.15 -8.27
CA ALA A 148 22.51 10.15 -7.96
C ALA A 148 23.29 10.71 -9.19
N PRO A 149 24.40 11.45 -8.96
CA PRO A 149 25.19 12.06 -10.03
C PRO A 149 25.84 11.04 -10.96
#